data_AF-A0AAD8UP54-F1
#
_entry.id   AF-A0AAD8UP54-F1
#
_cell.length_a   1.000
_cell.length_b   1.000
_cell.length_c   1.000
_cell.angle_alpha   90.00
_cell.angle_beta   90.00
_cell.angle_gamma   90.00
#
_symmetry.space_group_name_H-M   'P 1'
#
loop_
_entity.id
_entity.type
_entity.pdbx_description
1 polymer ?
#
loop_
_entity_poly.entity_id
_entity_poly.type
_entity_poly.pdbx_seq_one_letter_code
_entity_poly.pdbx_strand_id
1 'polypeptide(L)'
;MDNVTDAAAAFAHPYYPVTAALPHYVANKNSVLSLLVFFGSIISFVVFTAVAGARNAYPQLTVPDQLTVAWFSLCGFLHCFFEGYFILNHKSLASDQSLFGQLWKEYALSDSRYLTSDPFMLCVESFTVLVWGPLCWAIVITTAKRNQLRYPFQIIMSVGHLYGVVLYYSTSLIEFYSNGVSHSRPDFLYFWVYYIGFNAPWVIVPAIILYQTTIHIKRHLTDRADVVAKLNRIDGIMGDKSWQTYVPQDEEKKTS
;
A
#
# COMPACT_ATOMS: atom_id res chain seq x y z
N MET A 1 36.73 31.84 8.34
CA MET A 1 35.43 32.12 8.98
C MET A 1 34.29 31.36 8.31
N ASP A 2 34.49 30.89 7.07
CA ASP A 2 33.46 30.22 6.26
C ASP A 2 33.04 28.83 6.77
N ASN A 3 33.97 28.09 7.40
CA ASN A 3 33.72 26.71 7.84
C ASN A 3 32.77 26.58 9.06
N VAL A 4 32.63 27.64 9.87
CA VAL A 4 31.75 27.65 11.07
C VAL A 4 30.32 28.03 10.68
N THR A 5 30.16 28.92 9.71
CA THR A 5 28.87 29.32 9.14
C THR A 5 28.23 28.19 8.34
N ASP A 6 29.02 27.44 7.57
CA ASP A 6 28.53 26.28 6.79
C ASP A 6 28.09 25.13 7.70
N ALA A 7 28.81 24.91 8.81
CA ALA A 7 28.42 23.93 9.82
C ALA A 7 27.11 24.31 10.52
N ALA A 8 26.93 25.58 10.91
CA ALA A 8 25.69 26.04 11.55
C ALA A 8 24.47 25.97 10.61
N ALA A 9 24.66 26.26 9.32
CA ALA A 9 23.60 26.15 8.31
C ALA A 9 23.11 24.70 8.12
N ALA A 10 23.99 23.71 8.26
CA ALA A 10 23.64 22.31 8.09
C ALA A 10 22.67 21.75 9.14
N PHE A 11 22.50 22.42 10.28
CA PHE A 11 21.59 22.03 11.37
C PHE A 11 20.37 22.97 11.48
N ALA A 12 20.23 23.95 10.58
CA ALA A 12 19.14 24.91 10.60
C ALA A 12 17.86 24.36 9.93
N HIS A 13 17.22 23.37 10.56
CA HIS A 13 16.04 22.71 10.02
C HIS A 13 15.03 22.28 11.11
N PRO A 14 13.75 22.04 10.77
CA PRO A 14 12.71 21.68 11.75
C PRO A 14 12.63 20.19 12.12
N TYR A 15 13.48 19.33 11.53
CA TYR A 15 13.44 17.88 11.71
C TYR A 15 14.13 17.39 12.99
N TYR A 16 13.75 16.20 13.43
CA TYR A 16 14.33 15.52 14.59
C TYR A 16 15.11 14.27 14.15
N PRO A 17 16.28 13.96 14.73
CA PRO A 17 16.98 14.77 15.73
C PRO A 17 17.48 16.09 15.12
N VAL A 18 17.47 17.16 15.91
CA VAL A 18 17.94 18.51 15.46
C VAL A 18 19.42 18.55 15.14
N THR A 19 20.16 17.50 15.50
CA THR A 19 21.58 17.28 15.20
C THR A 19 21.80 16.50 13.90
N ALA A 20 20.75 16.14 13.16
CA ALA A 20 20.90 15.55 11.83
C ALA A 20 21.55 16.56 10.88
N ALA A 21 22.48 16.13 10.04
CA ALA A 21 23.11 17.02 9.08
C ALA A 21 22.29 17.08 7.79
N LEU A 22 21.65 18.22 7.51
CA LEU A 22 20.93 18.49 6.26
C LEU A 22 21.49 19.77 5.59
N PRO A 23 22.73 19.72 5.06
CA PRO A 23 23.46 20.89 4.55
C PRO A 23 22.79 21.60 3.36
N HIS A 24 21.86 20.94 2.68
CA HIS A 24 21.16 21.47 1.52
C HIS A 24 19.66 21.69 1.80
N TYR A 25 19.26 21.76 3.07
CA TYR A 25 17.86 21.97 3.42
C TYR A 25 17.34 23.31 2.90
N VAL A 26 16.18 23.27 2.25
CA VAL A 26 15.41 24.45 1.83
C VAL A 26 13.96 24.25 2.25
N ALA A 27 13.38 25.21 2.97
CA ALA A 27 11.98 25.16 3.38
C ALA A 27 11.02 25.08 2.17
N ASN A 28 9.83 24.51 2.39
CA ASN A 28 8.80 24.45 1.35
C ASN A 28 8.37 25.86 0.92
N LYS A 29 8.32 26.11 -0.39
CA LYS A 29 7.81 27.38 -0.94
C LYS A 29 6.28 27.47 -0.85
N ASN A 30 5.59 26.34 -1.00
CA ASN A 30 4.13 26.27 -1.02
C ASN A 30 3.59 25.97 0.39
N SER A 31 2.39 26.47 0.68
CA SER A 31 1.70 26.11 1.92
C SER A 31 1.25 24.64 1.92
N VAL A 32 1.20 24.02 3.10
CA VAL A 32 0.74 22.64 3.30
C VAL A 32 -0.66 22.43 2.71
N LEU A 33 -1.59 23.37 2.91
CA LEU A 33 -2.93 23.28 2.34
C LEU A 33 -2.89 23.18 0.81
N SER A 34 -2.05 23.98 0.15
CA SER A 34 -1.93 23.93 -1.32
C SER A 34 -1.38 22.58 -1.77
N LEU A 35 -0.35 22.08 -1.09
CA LEU A 35 0.25 20.76 -1.39
C LEU A 35 -0.79 19.64 -1.25
N LEU A 36 -1.57 19.64 -0.16
CA LEU A 36 -2.61 18.66 0.09
C LEU A 36 -3.74 18.70 -0.94
N VAL A 37 -4.18 19.91 -1.36
CA VAL A 37 -5.21 20.05 -2.39
C VAL A 37 -4.73 19.51 -3.74
N PHE A 38 -3.51 19.86 -4.16
CA PHE A 38 -2.96 19.34 -5.41
C PHE A 38 -2.77 17.82 -5.37
N PHE A 39 -2.18 17.30 -4.29
CA PHE A 39 -1.93 15.86 -4.16
C PHE A 39 -3.22 15.06 -4.05
N GLY A 40 -4.16 15.53 -3.24
CA GLY A 40 -5.49 14.94 -3.11
C GLY A 40 -6.24 14.95 -4.44
N SER A 41 -6.08 15.97 -5.28
CA SER A 41 -6.68 16.01 -6.61
C SER A 41 -6.09 14.96 -7.55
N ILE A 42 -4.77 14.76 -7.53
CA ILE A 42 -4.08 13.73 -8.32
C ILE A 42 -4.54 12.34 -7.88
N ILE A 43 -4.50 12.05 -6.58
CA ILE A 43 -4.98 10.80 -6.01
C ILE A 43 -6.44 10.55 -6.40
N SER A 44 -7.30 11.54 -6.21
CA SER A 44 -8.73 11.43 -6.55
C SER A 44 -8.93 11.11 -8.03
N PHE A 45 -8.17 11.76 -8.91
CA PHE A 45 -8.22 11.50 -10.34
C PHE A 45 -7.78 10.08 -10.68
N VAL A 46 -6.67 9.59 -10.12
CA VAL A 46 -6.18 8.22 -10.36
C VAL A 46 -7.18 7.17 -9.87
N VAL A 47 -7.69 7.33 -8.65
CA VAL A 47 -8.68 6.40 -8.08
C VAL A 47 -9.98 6.43 -8.88
N PHE A 48 -10.48 7.63 -9.20
CA PHE A 48 -11.70 7.79 -9.98
C PHE A 48 -11.57 7.13 -11.36
N THR A 49 -10.48 7.39 -12.09
CA THR A 49 -10.26 6.81 -13.42
C THR A 49 -10.11 5.30 -13.36
N ALA A 50 -9.41 4.75 -12.36
CA ALA A 50 -9.30 3.31 -12.18
C ALA A 50 -10.65 2.64 -11.92
N VAL A 51 -11.47 3.19 -11.01
CA VAL A 51 -12.80 2.67 -10.69
C VAL A 51 -13.77 2.83 -11.86
N ALA A 52 -13.82 4.00 -12.49
CA ALA A 52 -14.67 4.26 -13.64
C ALA A 52 -14.29 3.36 -14.83
N GLY A 53 -12.99 3.20 -15.10
CA GLY A 53 -12.48 2.29 -16.12
C GLY A 53 -12.87 0.83 -15.82
N ALA A 54 -12.72 0.38 -14.58
CA ALA A 54 -13.11 -0.98 -14.18
C ALA A 54 -14.63 -1.21 -14.31
N ARG A 55 -15.46 -0.24 -13.94
CA ARG A 55 -16.92 -0.31 -14.10
C ARG A 55 -17.35 -0.33 -15.57
N ASN A 56 -16.72 0.48 -16.41
CA ASN A 56 -17.01 0.54 -17.84
C ASN A 56 -16.61 -0.76 -18.54
N ALA A 57 -15.46 -1.33 -18.19
CA ALA A 57 -14.99 -2.60 -18.74
C ALA A 57 -15.77 -3.82 -18.20
N TYR A 58 -16.21 -3.77 -16.95
CA TYR A 58 -16.89 -4.87 -16.26
C TYR A 58 -18.16 -4.36 -15.52
N PRO A 59 -19.30 -4.16 -16.21
CA PRO A 59 -20.50 -3.54 -15.62
C PRO A 59 -21.10 -4.28 -14.42
N GLN A 60 -20.79 -5.56 -14.24
CA GLN A 60 -21.25 -6.36 -13.10
C GLN A 60 -20.40 -6.14 -11.83
N LEU A 61 -19.36 -5.31 -11.85
CA LEU A 61 -18.43 -5.15 -10.73
C LEU A 61 -19.16 -4.75 -9.43
N THR A 62 -19.01 -5.56 -8.39
CA THR A 62 -19.72 -5.35 -7.13
C THR A 62 -19.15 -4.14 -6.36
N VAL A 63 -19.91 -3.56 -5.43
CA VAL A 63 -19.41 -2.45 -4.60
C VAL A 63 -18.14 -2.84 -3.82
N PRO A 64 -18.04 -4.02 -3.18
CA PRO A 64 -16.79 -4.45 -2.54
C PRO A 64 -15.59 -4.55 -3.50
N ASP A 65 -15.82 -5.04 -4.72
CA ASP A 65 -14.78 -5.10 -5.75
C ASP A 65 -14.35 -3.69 -6.19
N GLN A 66 -15.28 -2.74 -6.29
CA GLN A 66 -14.98 -1.34 -6.60
C GLN A 66 -14.15 -0.68 -5.49
N LEU A 67 -14.47 -0.93 -4.22
CA LEU A 67 -13.68 -0.45 -3.08
C LEU A 67 -12.27 -1.05 -3.07
N THR A 68 -12.15 -2.33 -3.42
CA THR A 68 -10.86 -3.02 -3.56
C THR A 68 -10.03 -2.39 -4.69
N VAL A 69 -10.65 -2.12 -5.85
CA VAL A 69 -10.01 -1.41 -6.96
C VAL A 69 -9.59 0.01 -6.54
N ALA A 70 -10.44 0.73 -5.80
CA ALA A 70 -10.12 2.06 -5.31
C ALA A 70 -8.91 2.06 -4.36
N TRP A 71 -8.91 1.14 -3.38
CA TRP A 71 -7.81 0.99 -2.43
C TRP A 71 -6.50 0.63 -3.11
N PHE A 72 -6.47 -0.42 -3.94
CA PHE A 72 -5.23 -0.85 -4.57
C PHE A 72 -4.75 0.06 -5.70
N SER A 73 -5.62 0.87 -6.33
CA SER A 73 -5.17 1.92 -7.25
C SER A 73 -4.54 3.10 -6.51
N LEU A 74 -5.06 3.48 -5.33
CA LEU A 74 -4.41 4.43 -4.42
C LEU A 74 -3.02 3.91 -4.01
N CYS A 75 -2.94 2.69 -3.47
CA CYS A 75 -1.66 2.11 -3.05
C CYS A 75 -0.70 1.96 -4.22
N GLY A 76 -1.15 1.45 -5.36
CA GLY A 76 -0.33 1.31 -6.57
C GLY A 76 0.22 2.64 -7.08
N PHE A 77 -0.55 3.73 -6.95
CA PHE A 77 -0.06 5.07 -7.26
C PHE A 77 0.99 5.54 -6.26
N LEU A 78 0.72 5.44 -4.95
CA LEU A 78 1.64 5.87 -3.91
C LEU A 78 2.97 5.10 -4.00
N HIS A 79 2.92 3.78 -4.12
CA HIS A 79 4.12 2.95 -4.23
C HIS A 79 4.91 3.25 -5.50
N CYS A 80 4.29 3.26 -6.67
CA CYS A 80 5.04 3.44 -7.91
C CYS A 80 5.55 4.88 -8.11
N PHE A 81 4.78 5.89 -7.69
CA PHE A 81 5.08 7.28 -8.03
C PHE A 81 5.55 8.11 -6.84
N PHE A 82 4.91 8.01 -5.68
CA PHE A 82 5.29 8.82 -4.52
C PHE A 82 6.55 8.26 -3.86
N GLU A 83 6.56 6.97 -3.51
CA GLU A 83 7.72 6.27 -2.96
C GLU A 83 8.81 6.10 -4.04
N GLY A 84 8.42 5.86 -5.29
CA GLY A 84 9.36 5.85 -6.42
C GLY A 84 10.10 7.18 -6.58
N TYR A 85 9.42 8.30 -6.36
CA TYR A 85 10.07 9.61 -6.37
C TYR A 85 11.08 9.77 -5.24
N PHE A 86 10.74 9.29 -4.03
CA PHE A 86 11.68 9.26 -2.91
C PHE A 86 12.93 8.46 -3.26
N ILE A 87 12.79 7.22 -3.74
CA ILE A 87 13.93 6.36 -4.11
C ILE A 87 14.84 7.00 -5.15
N LEU A 88 14.27 7.71 -6.13
CA LEU A 88 15.07 8.36 -7.17
C LEU A 88 15.75 9.66 -6.70
N ASN A 89 15.18 10.36 -5.71
CA ASN A 89 15.60 11.72 -5.33
C ASN A 89 16.07 11.87 -3.87
N HIS A 90 16.18 10.77 -3.10
CA HIS A 90 16.41 10.80 -1.66
C HIS A 90 17.61 11.67 -1.22
N LYS A 91 18.68 11.72 -2.04
CA LYS A 91 19.89 12.51 -1.75
C LYS A 91 19.69 14.03 -1.85
N SER A 92 18.80 14.49 -2.73
CA SER A 92 18.54 15.91 -2.97
C SER A 92 17.21 16.40 -2.38
N LEU A 93 16.47 15.50 -1.75
CA LEU A 93 15.09 15.72 -1.30
C LEU A 93 14.94 16.91 -0.35
N ALA A 94 15.93 17.13 0.53
CA ALA A 94 15.95 18.25 1.47
C ALA A 94 15.94 19.64 0.78
N SER A 95 16.44 19.72 -0.45
CA SER A 95 16.46 20.97 -1.25
C SER A 95 15.28 21.09 -2.23
N ASP A 96 14.55 20.01 -2.45
CA ASP A 96 13.63 19.87 -3.59
C ASP A 96 12.37 20.74 -3.45
N GLN A 97 12.00 21.41 -4.54
CA GLN A 97 10.83 22.31 -4.63
C GLN A 97 9.77 21.82 -5.62
N SER A 98 9.89 20.59 -6.12
CA SER A 98 8.81 19.88 -6.81
C SER A 98 7.63 19.65 -5.87
N LEU A 99 6.47 19.25 -6.42
CA LEU A 99 5.30 18.90 -5.61
C LEU A 99 5.62 17.73 -4.66
N PHE A 100 6.22 16.65 -5.18
CA PHE A 100 6.53 15.46 -4.40
C PHE A 100 7.66 15.71 -3.40
N GLY A 101 8.69 16.47 -3.76
CA GLY A 101 9.76 16.84 -2.83
C GLY A 101 9.25 17.63 -1.64
N GLN A 102 8.35 18.60 -1.88
CA GLN A 102 7.73 19.36 -0.79
C GLN A 102 6.80 18.52 0.08
N LEU A 103 6.04 17.59 -0.50
CA LEU A 103 5.20 16.64 0.24
C LEU A 103 6.03 15.69 1.10
N TRP A 104 7.15 15.17 0.57
CA TRP A 104 8.07 14.34 1.33
C TRP A 104 8.73 15.11 2.46
N LYS A 105 9.15 16.36 2.24
CA LYS A 105 9.66 17.24 3.30
C LYS A 105 8.63 17.54 4.37
N GLU A 106 7.36 17.68 4.00
CA GLU A 106 6.26 17.85 4.95
C GLU A 106 6.02 16.57 5.76
N TYR A 107 5.95 15.42 5.08
CA TYR A 107 5.79 14.12 5.73
C TYR A 107 6.98 13.78 6.65
N ALA A 108 8.19 14.15 6.27
CA ALA A 108 9.40 13.92 7.05
C ALA A 108 9.46 14.69 8.38
N LEU A 109 8.54 15.64 8.63
CA LEU A 109 8.36 16.21 9.97
C LEU A 109 7.86 15.18 10.98
N SER A 110 7.19 14.13 10.48
CA SER A 110 6.76 12.96 11.25
C SER A 110 7.81 11.85 11.30
N ASP A 111 8.73 11.80 10.34
CA ASP A 111 9.84 10.85 10.32
C ASP A 111 10.99 11.36 9.44
N SER A 112 12.04 11.87 10.06
CA SER A 112 13.17 12.46 9.33
C SER A 112 14.05 11.44 8.60
N ARG A 113 13.85 10.14 8.83
CA ARG A 113 14.60 9.07 8.15
C ARG A 113 14.50 9.14 6.62
N TYR A 114 13.41 9.72 6.11
CA TYR A 114 13.21 10.02 4.69
C TYR A 114 14.11 11.14 4.14
N LEU A 115 14.63 12.04 4.99
CA LEU A 115 15.57 13.10 4.56
C LEU A 115 17.02 12.75 4.85
N THR A 116 17.28 11.87 5.81
CA THR A 116 18.63 11.42 6.16
C THR A 116 19.08 10.20 5.36
N SER A 117 18.25 9.72 4.42
CA SER A 117 18.54 8.54 3.59
C SER A 117 18.80 7.27 4.42
N ASP A 118 17.95 7.05 5.42
CA ASP A 118 18.05 5.87 6.27
C ASP A 118 18.06 4.57 5.45
N PRO A 119 19.04 3.67 5.65
CA PRO A 119 19.15 2.44 4.86
C PRO A 119 17.94 1.51 4.97
N PHE A 120 17.29 1.45 6.14
CA PHE A 120 16.12 0.61 6.30
C PHE A 120 14.95 1.17 5.48
N MET A 121 14.71 2.48 5.54
CA MET A 121 13.71 3.15 4.71
C MET A 121 14.00 2.95 3.21
N LEU A 122 15.24 3.16 2.76
CA LEU A 122 15.60 2.94 1.36
C LEU A 122 15.34 1.50 0.91
N CYS A 123 15.63 0.50 1.75
CA CYS A 123 15.38 -0.90 1.45
C CYS A 123 13.88 -1.22 1.34
N VAL A 124 13.09 -0.80 2.34
CA VAL A 124 11.64 -1.05 2.37
C VAL A 124 10.95 -0.35 1.20
N GLU A 125 11.24 0.93 0.99
CA GLU A 125 10.63 1.71 -0.09
C GLU A 125 11.10 1.25 -1.48
N SER A 126 12.31 0.72 -1.62
CA SER A 126 12.72 0.10 -2.90
C SER A 126 11.92 -1.17 -3.18
N PHE A 127 11.65 -1.97 -2.14
CA PHE A 127 10.83 -3.16 -2.27
C PHE A 127 9.37 -2.83 -2.56
N THR A 128 8.82 -1.81 -1.92
CA THR A 128 7.45 -1.36 -2.18
C THR A 128 7.30 -0.90 -3.64
N VAL A 129 8.26 -0.12 -4.17
CA VAL A 129 8.28 0.35 -5.56
C VAL A 129 8.39 -0.81 -6.55
N LEU A 130 9.33 -1.72 -6.35
CA LEU A 130 9.66 -2.76 -7.34
C LEU A 130 8.71 -3.96 -7.31
N VAL A 131 8.09 -4.24 -6.16
CA VAL A 131 7.27 -5.45 -5.96
C VAL A 131 5.83 -5.10 -5.62
N TRP A 132 5.61 -4.27 -4.60
CA TRP A 132 4.24 -4.02 -4.10
C TRP A 132 3.42 -3.09 -4.98
N GLY A 133 4.03 -2.06 -5.57
CA GLY A 133 3.38 -1.19 -6.55
C GLY A 133 2.83 -1.97 -7.75
N PRO A 134 3.66 -2.76 -8.46
CA PRO A 134 3.19 -3.64 -9.53
C PRO A 134 2.14 -4.66 -9.07
N LEU A 135 2.30 -5.23 -7.87
CA LEU A 135 1.32 -6.17 -7.32
C LEU A 135 -0.04 -5.49 -7.05
N CYS A 136 -0.05 -4.25 -6.57
CA CYS A 136 -1.28 -3.47 -6.38
C CYS A 136 -2.03 -3.30 -7.71
N TRP A 137 -1.34 -2.95 -8.79
CA TRP A 137 -1.95 -2.86 -10.12
C TRP A 137 -2.42 -4.22 -10.65
N ALA A 138 -1.68 -5.30 -10.38
CA ALA A 138 -2.14 -6.65 -10.69
C ALA A 138 -3.42 -7.02 -9.91
N ILE A 139 -3.56 -6.60 -8.66
CA ILE A 139 -4.78 -6.78 -7.86
C ILE A 139 -5.94 -5.98 -8.46
N VAL A 140 -5.72 -4.74 -8.89
CA VAL A 140 -6.74 -3.94 -9.59
C VAL A 140 -7.27 -4.69 -10.81
N ILE A 141 -6.37 -5.17 -11.67
CA ILE A 141 -6.73 -5.88 -12.91
C ILE A 141 -7.46 -7.20 -12.62
N THR A 142 -6.92 -8.01 -11.70
CA THR A 142 -7.50 -9.33 -11.36
C THR A 142 -8.84 -9.19 -10.66
N THR A 143 -9.01 -8.15 -9.82
CA THR A 143 -10.28 -7.85 -9.15
C THR A 143 -11.34 -7.42 -10.17
N ALA A 144 -11.00 -6.49 -11.07
CA ALA A 144 -11.90 -6.04 -12.13
C ALA A 144 -12.34 -7.21 -13.04
N LYS A 145 -11.39 -8.08 -13.41
CA LYS A 145 -11.63 -9.29 -14.22
C LYS A 145 -12.33 -10.43 -13.46
N ARG A 146 -12.59 -10.29 -12.15
CA ARG A 146 -13.05 -11.38 -11.27
C ARG A 146 -12.18 -12.65 -11.37
N ASN A 147 -10.89 -12.47 -11.62
CA ASN A 147 -9.92 -13.56 -11.69
C ASN A 147 -9.62 -14.06 -10.27
N GLN A 148 -9.61 -15.39 -10.08
CA GLN A 148 -9.35 -16.05 -8.80
C GLN A 148 -7.95 -15.73 -8.23
N LEU A 149 -6.98 -15.34 -9.08
CA LEU A 149 -5.67 -14.85 -8.64
C LEU A 149 -5.73 -13.60 -7.75
N ARG A 150 -6.87 -12.88 -7.73
CA ARG A 150 -7.05 -11.73 -6.85
C ARG A 150 -6.87 -12.10 -5.38
N TYR A 151 -7.29 -13.29 -4.97
CA TYR A 151 -7.25 -13.70 -3.56
C TYR A 151 -5.84 -13.95 -3.03
N PRO A 152 -4.99 -14.78 -3.67
CA PRO A 152 -3.60 -14.91 -3.23
C PRO A 152 -2.84 -13.58 -3.30
N PHE A 153 -3.08 -12.75 -4.33
CA PHE A 153 -2.44 -11.44 -4.41
C PHE A 153 -2.88 -10.49 -3.29
N GLN A 154 -4.17 -10.43 -2.97
CA GLN A 154 -4.69 -9.65 -1.85
C GLN A 154 -4.12 -10.13 -0.51
N ILE A 155 -3.99 -11.44 -0.29
CA ILE A 155 -3.34 -11.98 0.92
C ILE A 155 -1.88 -11.52 1.02
N ILE A 156 -1.10 -11.75 -0.04
CA ILE A 156 0.33 -11.38 -0.07
C ILE A 156 0.49 -9.89 0.20
N MET A 157 -0.31 -9.07 -0.47
CA MET A 157 -0.23 -7.63 -0.33
C MET A 157 -0.68 -7.16 1.06
N SER A 158 -1.79 -7.71 1.58
CA SER A 158 -2.26 -7.34 2.91
C SER A 158 -1.26 -7.70 4.01
N VAL A 159 -0.64 -8.88 3.93
CA VAL A 159 0.45 -9.27 4.86
C VAL A 159 1.64 -8.35 4.69
N GLY A 160 2.02 -8.02 3.45
CA GLY A 160 3.09 -7.06 3.15
C GLY A 160 2.86 -5.70 3.81
N HIS A 161 1.69 -5.10 3.63
CA HIS A 161 1.35 -3.80 4.26
C HIS A 161 1.40 -3.87 5.79
N LEU A 162 0.78 -4.89 6.40
CA LEU A 162 0.82 -5.06 7.86
C LEU A 162 2.24 -5.22 8.38
N TYR A 163 3.04 -6.06 7.72
CA TYR A 163 4.44 -6.29 8.09
C TYR A 163 5.29 -5.03 7.91
N GLY A 164 5.12 -4.30 6.81
CA GLY A 164 5.80 -3.04 6.53
C GLY A 164 5.54 -1.99 7.60
N VAL A 165 4.27 -1.78 7.99
CA VAL A 165 3.92 -0.83 9.05
C VAL A 165 4.48 -1.27 10.41
N VAL A 166 4.46 -2.57 10.72
CA VAL A 166 5.07 -3.09 11.95
C VAL A 166 6.57 -2.79 11.98
N LEU A 167 7.30 -3.03 10.89
CA LEU A 167 8.72 -2.73 10.82
C LEU A 167 8.98 -1.21 10.89
N TYR A 168 8.19 -0.41 10.19
CA TYR A 168 8.29 1.05 10.21
C TYR A 168 8.19 1.61 11.64
N TYR A 169 7.18 1.19 12.40
CA TYR A 169 7.02 1.61 13.79
C TYR A 169 8.08 1.01 14.72
N SER A 170 8.37 -0.28 14.57
CA SER A 170 9.28 -0.99 15.48
C SER A 170 10.70 -0.47 15.37
N THR A 171 11.19 -0.17 14.17
CA THR A 171 12.55 0.36 13.96
C THR A 171 12.72 1.72 14.64
N SER A 172 11.81 2.67 14.41
CA SER A 172 11.87 3.97 15.09
C SER A 172 11.73 3.84 16.61
N LEU A 173 10.87 2.94 17.09
CA LEU A 173 10.65 2.73 18.52
C LEU A 173 11.89 2.12 19.19
N ILE A 174 12.51 1.13 18.55
CA ILE A 174 13.73 0.49 19.04
C ILE A 174 14.88 1.50 19.07
N GLU A 175 15.06 2.31 18.02
CA GLU A 175 16.07 3.37 18.01
C GLU A 175 15.85 4.40 19.12
N PHE A 176 14.60 4.77 19.39
CA PHE A 176 14.27 5.66 20.50
C PHE A 176 14.66 5.04 21.85
N TYR A 177 14.31 3.78 22.11
CA TYR A 177 14.63 3.13 23.38
C TYR A 177 16.12 2.78 23.54
N SER A 178 16.81 2.44 22.46
CA SER A 178 18.22 2.02 22.50
C SER A 178 19.19 3.20 22.49
N ASN A 179 18.89 4.22 21.67
CA ASN A 179 19.82 5.32 21.40
C ASN A 179 19.29 6.68 21.85
N GLY A 180 18.05 6.77 22.33
CA GLY A 180 17.42 8.04 22.71
C GLY A 180 17.08 8.94 21.52
N VAL A 181 17.09 8.40 20.28
CA VAL A 181 16.88 9.17 19.05
C VAL A 181 15.40 9.11 18.66
N SER A 182 14.76 10.27 18.61
CA SER A 182 13.44 10.42 17.99
C SER A 182 13.60 10.99 16.59
N HIS A 183 12.93 10.38 15.61
CA HIS A 183 12.88 10.87 14.22
C HIS A 183 11.65 11.72 13.92
N SER A 184 10.62 11.65 14.78
CA SER A 184 9.43 12.49 14.70
C SER A 184 9.61 13.75 15.53
N ARG A 185 9.02 14.85 15.06
CA ARG A 185 8.72 15.99 15.91
C ARG A 185 7.78 15.59 17.07
N PRO A 186 7.92 16.23 18.25
CA PRO A 186 7.09 15.91 19.41
C PRO A 186 5.68 16.51 19.36
N ASP A 187 5.40 17.42 18.42
CA ASP A 187 4.08 18.03 18.27
C ASP A 187 3.01 16.97 17.98
N PHE A 188 1.82 17.12 18.58
CA PHE A 188 0.71 16.17 18.42
C PHE A 188 0.38 15.90 16.95
N LEU A 189 0.41 16.95 16.11
CA LEU A 189 0.14 16.85 14.69
C LEU A 189 1.10 15.86 14.00
N TYR A 190 2.40 15.99 14.21
CA TYR A 190 3.37 15.19 13.47
C TYR A 190 3.47 13.76 13.99
N PHE A 191 3.39 13.55 15.30
CA PHE A 191 3.43 12.18 15.82
C PHE A 191 2.07 11.46 15.68
N TRP A 192 0.98 12.03 16.17
CA TRP A 192 -0.29 11.30 16.22
C TRP A 192 -1.04 11.33 14.89
N VAL A 193 -1.07 12.48 14.21
CA VAL A 193 -1.83 12.59 12.95
C VAL A 193 -1.02 12.06 11.77
N TYR A 194 0.25 12.45 11.65
CA TYR A 194 1.06 12.06 10.49
C TYR A 194 1.70 10.69 10.70
N TYR A 195 2.52 10.53 11.74
CA TYR A 195 3.27 9.29 11.94
C TYR A 195 2.33 8.10 12.21
N ILE A 196 1.39 8.22 13.16
CA ILE A 196 0.41 7.16 13.43
C ILE A 196 -0.77 7.20 12.47
N GLY A 197 -1.42 8.36 12.34
CA GLY A 197 -2.69 8.49 11.64
C GLY A 197 -2.61 8.23 10.13
N PHE A 198 -1.59 8.74 9.43
CA PHE A 198 -1.46 8.50 7.99
C PHE A 198 -1.02 7.07 7.68
N ASN A 199 -0.34 6.36 8.58
CA ASN A 199 0.02 4.96 8.38
C ASN A 199 -1.10 3.97 8.79
N ALA A 200 -2.06 4.39 9.64
CA ALA A 200 -3.15 3.54 10.11
C ALA A 200 -4.03 2.90 9.01
N PRO A 201 -4.33 3.54 7.85
CA PRO A 201 -5.05 2.90 6.76
C PRO A 201 -4.39 1.62 6.23
N TRP A 202 -3.06 1.58 6.17
CA TRP A 202 -2.28 0.39 5.78
C TRP A 202 -2.25 -0.70 6.86
N VAL A 203 -2.86 -0.46 8.02
CA VAL A 203 -3.18 -1.52 8.99
C VAL A 203 -4.63 -1.96 8.83
N ILE A 204 -5.56 -1.00 8.85
CA ILE A 204 -7.00 -1.29 8.94
C ILE A 204 -7.53 -1.96 7.66
N VAL A 205 -7.27 -1.36 6.50
CA VAL A 205 -7.84 -1.86 5.23
C VAL A 205 -7.23 -3.22 4.86
N PRO A 206 -5.90 -3.41 4.92
CA PRO A 206 -5.27 -4.71 4.73
C PRO A 206 -5.79 -5.81 5.65
N ALA A 207 -6.01 -5.52 6.94
CA ALA A 207 -6.55 -6.50 7.89
C ALA A 207 -7.97 -6.94 7.53
N ILE A 208 -8.84 -6.00 7.11
CA ILE A 208 -10.20 -6.30 6.65
C ILE A 208 -10.16 -7.17 5.39
N ILE A 209 -9.37 -6.78 4.38
CA ILE A 209 -9.23 -7.52 3.12
C ILE A 209 -8.66 -8.92 3.37
N LEU A 210 -7.66 -9.04 4.25
CA LEU A 210 -7.04 -10.32 4.62
C LEU A 210 -8.07 -11.25 5.26
N TYR A 211 -8.84 -10.74 6.22
CA TYR A 211 -9.90 -11.51 6.87
C TYR A 211 -10.96 -11.97 5.87
N GLN A 212 -11.49 -11.04 5.05
CA GLN A 212 -12.51 -11.35 4.05
C GLN A 212 -12.03 -12.38 3.04
N THR A 213 -10.81 -12.22 2.53
CA THR A 213 -10.21 -13.12 1.55
C THR A 213 -9.97 -14.50 2.14
N THR A 214 -9.47 -14.57 3.38
CA THR A 214 -9.22 -15.84 4.08
C THR A 214 -10.53 -16.60 4.31
N ILE A 215 -11.59 -15.92 4.75
CA ILE A 215 -12.91 -16.53 4.93
C ILE A 215 -13.49 -17.00 3.60
N HIS A 216 -13.32 -16.23 2.53
CA HIS A 216 -13.77 -16.60 1.19
C HIS A 216 -13.08 -17.90 0.71
N ILE A 217 -11.75 -17.96 0.80
CA ILE A 217 -10.98 -19.16 0.43
C ILE A 217 -11.41 -20.36 1.28
N LYS A 218 -11.52 -20.19 2.61
CA LYS A 218 -11.94 -21.25 3.52
C LYS A 218 -13.28 -21.87 3.09
N ARG A 219 -14.29 -21.03 2.84
CA ARG A 219 -15.62 -21.49 2.40
C ARG A 219 -15.54 -22.29 1.10
N HIS A 220 -14.85 -21.76 0.09
CA HIS A 220 -14.70 -22.46 -1.19
C HIS A 220 -13.95 -23.79 -1.09
N LEU A 221 -12.95 -23.90 -0.22
CA LEU A 221 -12.25 -25.16 0.02
C LEU A 221 -13.13 -26.19 0.72
N THR A 222 -13.90 -25.77 1.73
CA THR A 222 -14.87 -26.64 2.42
C THR A 222 -15.97 -27.12 1.48
N ASP A 223 -16.58 -26.22 0.70
CA ASP A 223 -17.64 -26.57 -0.25
C ASP A 223 -17.14 -27.59 -1.29
N ARG A 224 -15.90 -27.41 -1.78
CA ARG A 224 -15.27 -28.38 -2.69
C ARG A 224 -15.03 -29.73 -2.03
N ALA A 225 -14.54 -29.74 -0.79
CA ALA A 225 -14.34 -30.99 -0.04
C ALA A 225 -15.66 -31.73 0.18
N ASP A 226 -16.74 -31.01 0.51
CA ASP A 226 -18.06 -31.58 0.71
C ASP A 226 -18.65 -32.14 -0.59
N VAL A 227 -18.46 -31.45 -1.73
CA VAL A 227 -18.87 -31.94 -3.05
C VAL A 227 -18.10 -33.21 -3.42
N VAL A 228 -16.77 -33.22 -3.26
CA VAL A 228 -15.94 -34.41 -3.52
C VAL A 228 -16.34 -35.57 -2.62
N ALA A 229 -16.61 -35.32 -1.33
CA ALA A 229 -17.08 -36.35 -0.41
C ALA A 229 -18.44 -36.92 -0.80
N LYS A 230 -19.37 -36.08 -1.28
CA LYS A 230 -20.67 -36.53 -1.80
C LYS A 230 -20.51 -37.38 -3.07
N LEU A 231 -19.68 -36.96 -4.01
CA LEU A 231 -19.39 -37.72 -5.24
C LEU A 231 -18.78 -39.09 -4.92
N ASN A 232 -17.78 -39.14 -4.04
CA ASN A 232 -17.15 -40.40 -3.62
C ASN A 232 -18.15 -41.35 -2.93
N ARG A 233 -19.10 -40.83 -2.15
CA ARG A 233 -20.18 -41.65 -1.56
C ARG A 233 -21.10 -42.21 -2.63
N ILE A 234 -21.45 -41.40 -3.62
CA ILE A 234 -22.30 -41.82 -4.73
C ILE A 234 -21.57 -42.90 -5.56
N ASP A 235 -20.29 -42.72 -5.89
CA ASP A 235 -19.48 -43.72 -6.60
C ASP A 235 -19.37 -45.03 -5.81
N GLY A 236 -19.16 -44.95 -4.49
CA GLY A 236 -19.12 -46.11 -3.61
C GLY A 236 -20.45 -46.84 -3.46
N ILE A 237 -21.58 -46.14 -3.62
CA ILE A 237 -22.93 -46.74 -3.63
C ILE A 237 -23.26 -47.33 -5.00
N MET A 238 -22.87 -46.67 -6.09
CA MET A 238 -23.27 -47.05 -7.45
C MET A 238 -22.36 -48.09 -8.08
N GLY A 239 -21.11 -48.28 -7.60
CA GLY A 239 -20.18 -49.31 -8.08
C GLY A 239 -19.74 -49.20 -9.55
N ASP A 240 -20.31 -48.25 -10.29
CA ASP A 240 -20.29 -48.13 -11.74
C ASP A 240 -20.08 -46.65 -12.09
N LYS A 241 -19.11 -46.38 -12.97
CA LYS A 241 -18.66 -45.06 -13.45
C LYS A 241 -19.67 -44.32 -14.36
N SER A 242 -20.95 -44.66 -14.33
CA SER A 242 -22.04 -44.05 -15.11
C SER A 242 -22.12 -42.51 -15.05
N TRP A 243 -21.54 -41.86 -14.03
CA TRP A 243 -21.43 -40.40 -13.96
C TRP A 243 -20.44 -39.77 -14.94
N GLN A 244 -19.51 -40.54 -15.51
CA GLN A 244 -18.59 -40.05 -16.55
C GLN A 244 -19.33 -39.63 -17.83
N THR A 245 -20.58 -40.07 -18.00
CA THR A 245 -21.49 -39.67 -19.08
C THR A 245 -22.56 -38.68 -18.64
N TYR A 246 -22.50 -38.16 -17.41
CA TYR A 246 -23.46 -37.16 -16.93
C TYR A 246 -23.19 -35.80 -17.58
N VAL A 247 -24.06 -35.43 -18.53
CA VAL A 247 -24.12 -34.08 -19.11
C VAL A 247 -25.14 -33.27 -18.29
N PRO A 248 -24.75 -32.14 -17.67
CA PRO A 248 -25.68 -31.29 -16.93
C PRO A 248 -26.79 -30.75 -17.84
N GLN A 249 -28.06 -30.88 -17.44
CA GLN A 249 -29.23 -30.39 -18.20
C GLN A 249 -29.23 -28.87 -18.47
N ASP A 250 -28.38 -28.12 -17.76
CA ASP A 250 -28.22 -26.67 -17.98
C ASP A 250 -27.42 -26.33 -19.25
N GLU A 251 -26.69 -27.29 -19.84
CA GLU A 251 -26.00 -27.09 -21.13
C GLU A 251 -26.93 -27.29 -22.33
N GLU A 252 -27.99 -28.09 -22.21
CA GLU A 252 -28.95 -28.36 -23.30
C GLU A 252 -29.76 -27.10 -23.68
N LYS A 253 -29.96 -26.17 -22.74
CA LYS A 253 -30.66 -24.89 -22.98
C LYS A 253 -29.81 -23.79 -23.60
N LYS A 254 -28.50 -24.01 -23.81
CA LYS A 254 -27.62 -23.03 -24.48
C LYS A 254 -27.41 -23.29 -25.97
N THR A 255 -27.97 -24.37 -26.51
CA THR A 255 -27.79 -24.80 -27.91
C THR A 255 -29.08 -24.83 -28.74
N SER A 256 -30.12 -24.08 -28.35
CA SER A 256 -31.29 -23.83 -29.21
C SER A 256 -31.48 -22.34 -29.50
#